data_AF-A0A562C385-F1
#
_entry.id   AF-A0A562C385-F1
#
_cell.length_a   1.000
_cell.length_b   1.000
_cell.length_c   1.000
_cell.angle_alpha   90.00
_cell.angle_beta   90.00
_cell.angle_gamma   90.00
#
_symmetry.space_group_name_H-M   'P 1'
#
loop_
_entity.id
_entity.type
_entity.pdbx_description
1 polymer ?
#
loop_
_entity_poly.entity_id
_entity_poly.type
_entity_poly.pdbx_seq_one_letter_code
_entity_poly.pdbx_strand_id
1 'polypeptide(L)' 'MRVEWAISIRRACAAIRFDPKTYRYKSRRPGQAALEQRIKEICQTRVRFGYRRVHVLLRREGWAINQKKTYRLYKELGS' A
#
# COMPACT_ATOMS: atom_id res chain seq x y z
N MET A 1 -6.92 17.20 1.78
CA MET A 1 -5.95 18.31 1.65
C MET A 1 -4.57 17.80 1.99
N ARG A 2 -3.71 17.54 0.99
CA ARG A 2 -2.27 17.31 1.21
C ARG A 2 -1.59 18.65 1.01
N VAL A 3 -0.93 19.16 2.03
CA VAL A 3 -0.18 20.42 1.94
C VAL A 3 1.05 20.14 1.08
N GLU A 4 1.08 20.73 -0.12
CA GLU A 4 2.25 20.80 -0.98
C GLU A 4 3.32 21.64 -0.29
N TRP A 5 4.18 20.99 0.49
CA TRP A 5 5.46 21.59 0.84
C TRP A 5 6.40 21.33 -0.33
N ALA A 6 6.82 22.38 -1.04
CA ALA A 6 7.83 22.37 -2.10
C ALA A 6 9.25 22.04 -1.58
N ILE A 7 9.34 21.15 -0.59
CA ILE A 7 10.55 20.82 0.15
C ILE A 7 10.78 19.32 0.00
N SER A 8 11.96 18.95 -0.49
CA SER A 8 12.32 17.54 -0.60
C SER A 8 12.29 16.88 0.78
N ILE A 9 11.85 15.62 0.84
CA ILE A 9 11.82 14.81 2.07
C ILE A 9 13.14 14.89 2.85
N ARG A 10 14.28 14.99 2.14
CA ARG A 10 15.61 15.16 2.73
C ARG A 10 15.72 16.46 3.53
N ARG A 11 15.28 17.59 2.96
CA ARG A 11 15.29 18.91 3.62
C ARG A 11 14.31 18.96 4.80
N ALA A 12 13.13 18.36 4.64
CA ALA A 12 12.16 18.24 5.73
C ALA A 12 12.70 17.42 6.91
N CYS A 13 13.26 16.24 6.64
CA CYS A 13 13.85 15.37 7.68
C CYS A 13 15.08 16.01 8.36
N ALA A 14 15.93 16.72 7.61
CA ALA A 14 17.08 17.44 8.15
C ALA A 14 16.66 18.57 9.11
N ALA A 15 15.61 19.33 8.77
CA ALA A 15 15.10 20.42 9.60
C ALA A 15 14.62 19.93 10.98
N ILE A 16 14.05 18.73 11.05
CA ILE A 16 13.56 18.12 12.31
C ILE A 16 14.56 17.12 12.93
N ARG A 17 15.78 17.02 12.41
CA ARG A 17 16.81 16.04 12.82
C ARG A 17 16.29 14.59 12.87
N PHE A 18 15.43 14.24 11.93
CA PHE A 18 14.87 12.89 11.79
C PHE A 18 15.62 12.12 10.71
N ASP A 19 15.92 10.84 10.94
CA ASP A 19 16.63 10.03 9.95
C ASP A 19 15.74 9.84 8.69
N PRO A 20 16.17 10.31 7.50
CA PRO A 20 15.44 10.12 6.27
C PRO A 20 15.26 8.65 5.86
N LYS A 21 16.09 7.73 6.39
CA LYS A 21 15.94 6.28 6.22
C LYS A 21 14.74 5.75 6.99
N THR A 22 14.51 6.25 8.21
CA THR A 22 13.32 5.91 9.00
C THR A 22 12.05 6.41 8.32
N TYR A 23 12.08 7.61 7.74
CA TYR A 23 10.95 8.10 6.93
C TYR A 23 10.69 7.23 5.69
N ARG A 24 11.75 6.77 5.02
CA ARG A 24 11.65 5.88 3.85
C ARG A 24 11.38 4.42 4.21
N TYR A 25 11.55 4.03 5.48
CA TYR A 25 11.39 2.66 5.92
C TYR A 25 9.93 2.25 5.77
N LYS A 26 9.69 1.35 4.82
CA LYS A 26 8.46 0.57 4.74
C LYS A 26 8.81 -0.86 5.10
N SER A 27 8.23 -1.36 6.19
CA SER A 27 8.34 -2.78 6.55
C SER A 27 7.87 -3.62 5.37
N ARG A 28 8.78 -4.40 4.78
CA ARG A 28 8.48 -5.35 3.70
C ARG A 28 8.55 -6.74 4.29
N ARG A 29 7.39 -7.33 4.59
CA ARG A 29 7.34 -8.74 5.00
C ARG A 29 7.46 -9.65 3.77
N PRO A 30 8.15 -10.79 3.86
CA PRO A 30 8.10 -11.78 2.78
C PRO A 30 6.64 -12.14 2.47
N GLY A 31 6.29 -12.17 1.18
CA GLY A 31 4.91 -12.36 0.68
C GLY A 31 4.08 -11.09 0.50
N GLN A 32 4.54 -9.92 0.97
CA GLN A 32 3.81 -8.66 0.77
C GLN A 32 3.85 -8.18 -0.69
N ALA A 33 5.00 -8.30 -1.37
CA ALA A 33 5.15 -7.90 -2.77
C ALA A 33 4.25 -8.72 -3.72
N ALA A 34 4.17 -10.04 -3.51
CA ALA A 34 3.31 -10.92 -4.32
C ALA A 34 1.82 -10.58 -4.10
N LEU A 35 1.43 -10.28 -2.86
CA LEU A 35 0.07 -9.88 -2.53
C LEU A 35 -0.30 -8.51 -3.15
N GLU A 36 0.61 -7.54 -3.10
CA GLU A 36 0.43 -6.22 -3.73
C GLU A 36 0.29 -6.35 -5.25
N GLN A 37 1.14 -7.17 -5.88
CA GLN A 37 1.07 -7.46 -7.30
C GLN A 37 -0.27 -8.09 -7.68
N ARG A 38 -0.73 -9.07 -6.89
CA ARG A 38 -2.02 -9.73 -7.16
C ARG A 38 -3.21 -8.80 -7.01
N ILE A 39 -3.20 -7.92 -6.00
CA ILE A 39 -4.22 -6.88 -5.83
C ILE A 39 -4.22 -5.96 -7.06
N LYS A 40 -3.04 -5.54 -7.54
CA LYS A 40 -2.90 -4.67 -8.70
C LYS A 40 -3.46 -5.33 -9.97
N GLU A 41 -3.18 -6.61 -10.20
CA GLU A 41 -3.75 -7.39 -11.30
C GLU A 41 -5.28 -7.43 -11.23
N ILE A 42 -5.86 -7.73 -10.06
CA ILE A 42 -7.33 -7.74 -9.88
C ILE A 42 -7.94 -6.38 -10.19
N CYS A 43 -7.30 -5.29 -9.74
CA CYS A 43 -7.78 -3.93 -9.99
C CYS A 43 -7.66 -3.54 -11.48
N GLN A 44 -6.60 -3.98 -12.16
CA GLN A 44 -6.40 -3.77 -13.60
C GLN A 44 -7.42 -4.55 -14.45
N THR A 45 -7.71 -5.80 -14.09
CA THR A 45 -8.68 -6.63 -14.82
C THR A 45 -10.13 -6.19 -14.54
N ARG A 46 -10.42 -5.66 -13.34
CA ARG A 46 -11.79 -5.34 -12.91
C ARG A 46 -11.87 -4.00 -12.19
N VAL A 47 -11.83 -2.92 -12.97
CA VAL A 47 -11.83 -1.50 -12.53
C VAL A 47 -12.94 -1.15 -11.52
N ARG A 48 -14.11 -1.83 -11.55
CA ARG A 48 -15.24 -1.55 -10.64
C ARG A 48 -15.19 -2.27 -9.28
N PHE A 49 -14.10 -2.98 -8.95
CA PHE A 49 -14.03 -3.76 -7.72
C PHE A 49 -13.47 -2.92 -6.56
N GLY A 50 -14.33 -2.68 -5.56
CA GLY A 50 -13.90 -2.17 -4.26
C GLY A 50 -13.16 -3.23 -3.44
N TYR A 51 -12.43 -2.80 -2.41
CA TYR A 51 -11.57 -3.66 -1.58
C TYR A 51 -12.25 -4.92 -1.01
N ARG A 52 -13.56 -4.88 -0.76
CA ARG A 52 -14.33 -6.04 -0.26
C ARG A 52 -14.37 -7.17 -1.29
N ARG A 53 -14.56 -6.86 -2.57
CA ARG A 53 -14.57 -7.86 -3.66
C ARG A 53 -13.17 -8.40 -3.92
N VAL A 54 -12.16 -7.53 -3.88
CA VAL A 54 -10.74 -7.93 -3.95
C VAL A 54 -10.40 -8.91 -2.82
N HIS A 55 -10.86 -8.65 -1.59
CA HIS A 55 -10.65 -9.54 -0.46
C HIS A 55 -11.24 -10.94 -0.66
N VAL A 56 -12.47 -11.03 -1.19
CA VAL A 56 -13.11 -12.33 -1.48
C VAL A 56 -12.34 -13.11 -2.55
N LEU A 57 -11.86 -12.44 -3.61
CA LEU A 57 -11.05 -13.09 -4.64
C LEU A 57 -9.73 -13.64 -4.07
N LEU A 58 -9.03 -12.84 -3.27
CA LEU A 58 -7.80 -13.28 -2.62
C LEU A 58 -8.05 -14.49 -1.69
N ARG A 59 -9.17 -14.53 -0.97
CA ARG A 59 -9.53 -15.69 -0.15
C ARG A 59 -9.80 -16.95 -0.98
N ARG A 60 -10.45 -16.81 -2.15
CA ARG A 60 -10.70 -17.92 -3.09
C ARG A 60 -9.40 -18.47 -3.69
N GLU A 61 -8.41 -17.60 -3.89
CA GLU A 61 -7.07 -17.97 -4.34
C GLU A 61 -6.19 -18.55 -3.22
N GLY A 62 -6.73 -18.75 -2.01
CA GLY A 62 -6.01 -19.36 -0.89
C GLY A 62 -5.20 -18.39 -0.03
N TRP A 63 -5.28 -17.07 -0.27
CA TRP A 63 -4.56 -16.10 0.56
C TRP A 63 -5.19 -16.00 1.96
N ALA A 64 -4.44 -16.41 2.98
CA ALA A 64 -4.82 -16.24 4.39
C ALA A 64 -4.56 -14.81 4.89
N ILE A 65 -5.32 -13.84 4.38
CA ILE A 65 -5.19 -12.42 4.75
C ILE A 65 -6.43 -11.92 5.48
N ASN A 66 -6.22 -11.00 6.42
CA ASN A 66 -7.32 -10.29 7.08
C ASN A 66 -7.85 -9.16 6.17
N GLN A 67 -9.16 -8.93 6.18
CA GLN A 67 -9.83 -7.83 5.48
C GLN A 67 -9.21 -6.46 5.77
N LYS A 68 -8.77 -6.19 7.01
CA LYS A 68 -8.06 -4.96 7.39
C LYS A 68 -6.74 -4.78 6.63
N LYS A 69 -6.04 -5.88 6.34
CA LYS A 69 -4.79 -5.87 5.57
C LYS A 69 -5.08 -5.60 4.10
N THR A 70 -6.10 -6.24 3.53
CA THR A 70 -6.54 -5.98 2.16
C THR A 70 -6.93 -4.51 1.97
N TYR A 71 -7.69 -3.93 2.90
CA TYR A 71 -8.08 -2.51 2.84
C TYR A 71 -6.86 -1.57 2.85
N ARG A 72 -5.89 -1.80 3.73
CA ARG A 72 -4.65 -0.99 3.76
C ARG A 72 -3.88 -1.06 2.44
N LEU A 73 -3.63 -2.26 1.92
CA LEU A 73 -2.92 -2.44 0.66
C LEU A 73 -3.68 -1.84 -0.53
N TYR A 74 -4.99 -2.02 -0.58
CA TYR A 74 -5.85 -1.40 -1.60
C TYR A 74 -5.76 0.13 -1.57
N LYS A 75 -5.79 0.75 -0.38
CA LYS A 75 -5.65 2.19 -0.20
C LYS A 75 -4.25 2.71 -0.54
N GLU A 76 -3.21 1.94 -0.21
CA GLU A 76 -1.82 2.28 -0.54
C GLU A 76 -1.53 2.18 -2.05
N LEU A 77 -2.20 1.25 -2.74
CA LEU A 77 -2.09 1.07 -4.19
C LEU A 77 -2.88 2.10 -5.01
N GLY A 78 -3.76 2.89 -4.37
CA GLY A 78 -4.36 4.07 -4.96
C GLY A 78 -5.20 3.83 -6.21
N SER A 79 -6.27 3.03 -6.09
CA SER A 79 -7.42 3.13 -7.00
C SER A 79 -8.45 4.12 -6.47
#